data_AF-A0A2M7SJD9-F1
#
_entry.id   AF-A0A2M7SJD9-F1
#
_cell.length_a   1.000
_cell.length_b   1.000
_cell.length_c   1.000
_cell.angle_alpha   90.00
_cell.angle_beta   90.00
_cell.angle_gamma   90.00
#
_symmetry.space_group_name_H-M   'P 1'
#
loop_
_entity.id
_entity.type
_entity.pdbx_description
1 polymer ?
#
loop_
_entity_poly.entity_id
_entity_poly.type
_entity_poly.pdbx_seq_one_letter_code
_entity_poly.pdbx_strand_id
1 'polypeptide(L)'
;MKRKGYLIKGVIVLLSVLFLVGLPLQNSWGKEKEINLNLATWGPPTGAIAQGIQWYADEVVKRTGHRVKIKIFWAQSLAKQMELPHACRTGTADMVAMLPVYHPELFPFMAANMECLILWGGEIGQGIKPYRKLREEFPEVRGEFEKQNQRLLAFWEYARMDVISKKPIKGLADAQGVKMRSAGMVLSKIFKAAGFIPVTMPSTEAYDAASGGVVDALLASPETTYKFKWYEVCKHW
;
A
#
# COMPACT_ATOMS: atom_id res chain seq x y z
N MET A 1 39.48 -76.66 20.07
CA MET A 1 39.72 -75.19 20.05
C MET A 1 39.02 -74.50 18.85
N LYS A 2 37.68 -74.30 18.82
CA LYS A 2 37.02 -73.49 17.74
C LYS A 2 35.69 -72.81 18.14
N ARG A 3 35.40 -72.59 19.44
CA ARG A 3 34.10 -72.02 19.89
C ARG A 3 34.13 -70.60 20.46
N LYS A 4 35.29 -69.98 20.71
CA LYS A 4 35.38 -68.64 21.32
C LYS A 4 35.32 -67.45 20.34
N GLY A 5 35.48 -67.68 19.02
CA GLY A 5 35.54 -66.59 18.03
C GLY A 5 34.20 -66.01 17.56
N TYR A 6 33.10 -66.77 17.69
CA TYR A 6 31.78 -66.34 17.19
C TYR A 6 31.01 -65.47 18.19
N LEU A 7 31.23 -65.64 19.50
CA LEU A 7 30.56 -64.84 20.53
C LEU A 7 30.99 -63.36 20.49
N ILE A 8 32.27 -63.10 20.21
CA ILE A 8 32.82 -61.74 20.18
C ILE A 8 32.35 -60.98 18.94
N LYS A 9 32.21 -61.65 17.79
CA LYS A 9 31.67 -61.02 16.57
C LYS A 9 30.17 -60.73 16.69
N GLY A 10 29.39 -61.59 17.36
CA GLY A 10 27.95 -61.36 17.58
C GLY A 10 27.65 -60.18 18.51
N VAL A 11 28.46 -60.00 19.57
CA VAL A 11 28.29 -58.89 20.53
C VAL A 11 28.72 -57.55 19.92
N ILE A 12 29.76 -57.53 19.08
CA ILE A 12 30.19 -56.31 18.38
C ILE A 12 29.15 -55.86 17.34
N VAL A 13 28.54 -56.81 16.61
CA VAL A 13 27.47 -56.50 15.64
C VAL A 13 26.21 -55.99 16.35
N LEU A 14 25.81 -56.58 17.48
CA LEU A 14 24.66 -56.10 18.26
C LEU A 14 24.88 -54.69 18.87
N LEU A 15 26.10 -54.39 19.34
CA LEU A 15 26.44 -53.06 19.87
C LEU A 15 26.51 -51.99 18.76
N SER A 16 26.93 -52.35 17.55
CA SER A 16 26.90 -51.41 16.41
C SER A 16 25.49 -51.12 15.90
N VAL A 17 24.55 -52.07 16.02
CA VAL A 17 23.14 -51.85 15.64
C VAL A 17 22.40 -51.03 16.72
N LEU A 18 22.73 -51.20 17.99
CA LEU A 18 22.16 -50.38 19.08
C LEU A 18 22.67 -48.92 19.08
N PHE A 19 23.85 -48.65 18.52
CA PHE A 19 24.34 -47.27 18.35
C PHE A 19 23.69 -46.53 17.17
N LEU A 20 23.08 -47.24 16.22
CA LEU A 20 22.40 -46.66 15.05
C LEU A 20 20.92 -46.33 15.29
N VAL A 21 20.31 -46.84 16.38
CA VAL A 21 18.90 -46.58 16.73
C VAL A 21 18.77 -45.49 17.81
N GLY A 22 19.88 -45.09 18.44
CA GLY A 22 19.94 -44.09 19.51
C GLY A 22 20.33 -42.68 19.07
N LEU A 23 20.51 -42.42 17.77
CA LEU A 23 20.54 -41.03 17.29
C LEU A 23 19.15 -40.47 17.55
N PRO A 24 18.99 -39.42 18.38
CA PRO A 24 17.74 -38.69 18.34
C PRO A 24 17.58 -38.31 16.87
N LEU A 25 16.45 -38.70 16.29
CA LEU A 25 15.89 -37.98 15.16
C LEU A 25 15.69 -36.55 15.68
N GLN A 26 16.77 -35.78 15.74
CA GLN A 26 16.72 -34.35 15.63
C GLN A 26 16.02 -34.18 14.30
N ASN A 27 14.72 -33.97 14.37
CA ASN A 27 13.90 -33.49 13.29
C ASN A 27 14.63 -32.27 12.74
N SER A 28 15.50 -32.50 11.77
CA SER A 28 16.04 -31.51 10.85
C SER A 28 14.97 -31.21 9.80
N TRP A 29 13.70 -31.19 10.23
CA TRP A 29 12.70 -30.29 9.67
C TRP A 29 13.28 -28.91 9.95
N GLY A 30 14.14 -28.45 9.03
CA GLY A 30 14.80 -27.17 9.15
C GLY A 30 13.72 -26.16 9.50
N LYS A 31 13.91 -25.42 10.60
CA LYS A 31 13.06 -24.26 10.90
C LYS A 31 12.96 -23.50 9.59
N GLU A 32 11.77 -23.45 9.00
CA GLU A 32 11.59 -22.77 7.72
C GLU A 32 12.19 -21.37 7.87
N LYS A 33 13.01 -20.97 6.89
CA LYS A 33 13.79 -19.74 6.99
C LYS A 33 12.85 -18.57 7.30
N GLU A 34 13.13 -17.87 8.39
CA GLU A 34 12.41 -16.66 8.76
C GLU A 34 12.61 -15.60 7.66
N ILE A 35 11.51 -15.01 7.21
CA ILE A 35 11.48 -13.97 6.19
C ILE A 35 11.09 -12.68 6.88
N ASN A 36 12.00 -11.71 6.90
CA ASN A 36 11.75 -10.37 7.41
C ASN A 36 11.58 -9.41 6.24
N LEU A 37 10.42 -8.78 6.13
CA LEU A 37 10.07 -7.82 5.07
C LEU A 37 9.92 -6.43 5.66
N ASN A 38 10.44 -5.43 4.96
CA ASN A 38 10.28 -4.02 5.30
C ASN A 38 9.16 -3.40 4.47
N LEU A 39 8.11 -2.89 5.12
CA LEU A 39 6.99 -2.18 4.49
C LEU A 39 7.14 -0.67 4.70
N ALA A 40 7.37 0.10 3.65
CA ALA A 40 7.39 1.57 3.73
C ALA A 40 6.01 2.17 3.41
N THR A 41 5.61 3.20 4.17
CA THR A 41 4.35 3.91 3.94
C THR A 41 4.46 5.40 4.29
N TRP A 42 3.54 6.19 3.74
CA TRP A 42 3.57 7.65 3.81
C TRP A 42 2.92 8.24 5.05
N GLY A 43 1.94 7.52 5.60
CA GLY A 43 1.11 7.99 6.70
C GLY A 43 1.68 7.64 8.07
N PRO A 44 1.35 8.41 9.12
CA PRO A 44 1.52 7.97 10.50
C PRO A 44 0.67 6.72 10.80
N PRO A 45 0.94 6.01 11.92
CA PRO A 45 0.18 4.83 12.35
C PRO A 45 -1.19 5.19 12.94
N THR A 46 -1.95 6.04 12.25
CA THR A 46 -3.27 6.52 12.69
C THR A 46 -4.27 6.55 11.53
N GLY A 47 -5.56 6.38 11.86
CA GLY A 47 -6.65 6.32 10.88
C GLY A 47 -6.89 4.91 10.32
N ALA A 48 -7.91 4.79 9.47
CA ALA A 48 -8.41 3.50 8.99
C ALA A 48 -7.41 2.79 8.08
N ILE A 49 -6.71 3.54 7.22
CA ILE A 49 -5.69 2.99 6.32
C ILE A 49 -4.53 2.38 7.13
N ALA A 50 -4.06 3.06 8.18
CA ALA A 50 -2.98 2.55 9.02
C ALA A 50 -3.39 1.27 9.76
N GLN A 51 -4.62 1.23 10.29
CA GLN A 51 -5.18 0.02 10.90
C GLN A 51 -5.25 -1.14 9.91
N GLY A 52 -5.65 -0.89 8.65
CA GLY A 52 -5.67 -1.91 7.61
C GLY A 52 -4.28 -2.46 7.26
N ILE A 53 -3.26 -1.59 7.17
CA ILE A 53 -1.87 -2.00 6.93
C ILE A 53 -1.33 -2.82 8.11
N GLN A 54 -1.60 -2.41 9.35
CA GLN A 54 -1.21 -3.15 10.55
C GLN A 54 -1.89 -4.51 10.62
N TRP A 55 -3.21 -4.55 10.40
CA TRP A 55 -3.98 -5.79 10.35
C TRP A 55 -3.45 -6.76 9.30
N TYR A 56 -3.11 -6.26 8.11
CA TYR A 56 -2.49 -7.07 7.07
C TYR A 56 -1.16 -7.68 7.53
N ALA A 57 -0.28 -6.87 8.14
CA ALA A 57 1.01 -7.35 8.66
C ALA A 57 0.82 -8.44 9.73
N ASP A 58 -0.12 -8.24 10.65
CA ASP A 58 -0.42 -9.18 11.73
C ASP A 58 -1.02 -10.49 11.20
N GLU A 59 -1.93 -10.42 10.21
CA GLU A 59 -2.51 -11.59 9.57
C GLU A 59 -1.48 -12.38 8.76
N VAL A 60 -0.52 -11.72 8.11
CA VAL A 60 0.60 -12.41 7.45
C VAL A 60 1.44 -13.18 8.47
N VAL A 61 1.80 -12.54 9.59
CA VAL A 61 2.56 -13.19 10.68
C VAL A 61 1.80 -14.42 11.18
N LYS A 62 0.51 -14.25 11.52
CA LYS A 62 -0.33 -15.32 12.04
C LYS A 62 -0.51 -16.49 11.06
N ARG A 63 -0.85 -16.20 9.80
CA ARG A 63 -1.15 -17.21 8.78
C ARG A 63 0.08 -17.94 8.25
N THR A 64 1.26 -17.37 8.46
CA THR A 64 2.53 -18.01 8.11
C THR A 64 3.18 -18.74 9.28
N GLY A 65 2.48 -18.91 10.41
CA GLY A 65 3.07 -19.53 11.60
C GLY A 65 4.29 -18.77 12.12
N HIS A 66 4.25 -17.44 12.04
CA HIS A 66 5.33 -16.51 12.38
C HIS A 66 6.59 -16.59 11.49
N ARG A 67 6.54 -17.33 10.37
CA ARG A 67 7.65 -17.42 9.43
C ARG A 67 7.92 -16.10 8.69
N VAL A 68 6.86 -15.39 8.31
CA VAL A 68 6.97 -14.09 7.63
C VAL A 68 6.65 -13.00 8.64
N LYS A 69 7.58 -12.07 8.82
CA LYS A 69 7.44 -10.90 9.68
C LYS A 69 7.53 -9.63 8.83
N ILE A 70 6.61 -8.70 9.07
CA ILE A 70 6.57 -7.42 8.36
C ILE A 70 6.89 -6.31 9.36
N LYS A 71 7.98 -5.60 9.14
CA LYS A 71 8.33 -4.38 9.86
C LYS A 71 7.81 -3.17 9.09
N ILE A 72 6.90 -2.41 9.69
CA ILE A 72 6.30 -1.24 9.05
C ILE A 72 7.08 0.03 9.41
N PHE A 73 7.48 0.77 8.38
CA PHE A 73 8.13 2.08 8.46
C PHE A 73 7.10 3.16 8.13
N TRP A 74 6.51 3.70 9.19
CA TRP A 74 5.50 4.75 9.12
C TRP A 74 6.09 6.12 8.77
N ALA A 75 5.22 7.04 8.37
CA ALA A 75 5.51 8.46 8.22
C ALA A 75 6.77 8.75 7.36
N GLN A 76 6.94 8.00 6.26
CA GLN A 76 8.07 8.18 5.34
C GLN A 76 9.45 8.04 5.99
N SER A 77 9.55 7.23 7.06
CA SER A 77 10.81 7.01 7.79
C SER A 77 11.83 6.18 7.03
N LEU A 78 11.40 5.38 6.04
CA LEU A 78 12.28 4.57 5.18
C LEU A 78 12.46 5.19 3.78
N ALA A 79 11.40 5.69 3.17
CA ALA A 79 11.43 6.34 1.86
C ALA A 79 10.36 7.44 1.79
N LYS A 80 10.62 8.51 1.03
CA LYS A 80 9.64 9.58 0.82
C LYS A 80 8.52 9.15 -0.10
N GLN A 81 7.37 9.81 -0.02
CA GLN A 81 6.15 9.47 -0.78
C GLN A 81 6.42 9.28 -2.28
N MET A 82 7.20 10.18 -2.88
CA MET A 82 7.55 10.16 -4.31
C MET A 82 8.64 9.12 -4.65
N GLU A 83 9.27 8.53 -3.65
CA GLU A 83 10.36 7.55 -3.81
C GLU A 83 9.88 6.13 -3.57
N LEU A 84 8.69 5.94 -2.98
CA LEU A 84 8.14 4.62 -2.64
C LEU A 84 8.16 3.62 -3.81
N PRO A 85 7.73 3.99 -5.04
CA PRO A 85 7.81 3.05 -6.15
C PRO A 85 9.25 2.66 -6.49
N HIS A 86 10.18 3.61 -6.43
CA HIS A 86 11.59 3.34 -6.68
C HIS A 86 12.18 2.44 -5.59
N ALA A 87 11.91 2.75 -4.31
CA ALA A 87 12.37 1.97 -3.16
C ALA A 87 11.90 0.51 -3.21
N CYS A 88 10.67 0.26 -3.70
CA CYS A 88 10.18 -1.10 -3.92
C CYS A 88 10.89 -1.78 -5.11
N ARG A 89 11.05 -1.06 -6.23
CA ARG A 89 11.69 -1.58 -7.44
C ARG A 89 13.14 -2.02 -7.20
N THR A 90 13.89 -1.27 -6.40
CA THR A 90 15.31 -1.50 -6.12
C THR A 90 15.57 -2.39 -4.91
N GLY A 91 14.53 -2.73 -4.13
CA GLY A 91 14.64 -3.55 -2.93
C GLY A 91 15.10 -2.80 -1.68
N THR A 92 15.11 -1.45 -1.69
CA THR A 92 15.28 -0.66 -0.44
C THR A 92 14.16 -0.93 0.55
N ALA A 93 12.93 -1.13 0.04
CA ALA A 93 11.81 -1.66 0.80
C ALA A 93 11.25 -2.89 0.06
N ASP A 94 10.97 -3.97 0.79
CA ASP A 94 10.38 -5.17 0.20
C ASP A 94 8.90 -4.96 -0.20
N MET A 95 8.24 -4.06 0.51
CA MET A 95 6.82 -3.74 0.34
C MET A 95 6.61 -2.24 0.47
N VAL A 96 5.67 -1.70 -0.30
CA VAL A 96 5.25 -0.29 -0.15
C VAL A 96 3.74 -0.16 -0.20
N ALA A 97 3.21 0.67 0.69
CA ALA A 97 1.91 1.28 0.49
C ALA A 97 2.18 2.64 -0.16
N MET A 98 1.61 2.90 -1.34
CA MET A 98 1.88 4.11 -2.13
C MET A 98 0.61 4.65 -2.79
N LEU A 99 0.69 5.87 -3.36
CA LEU A 99 -0.39 6.48 -4.14
C LEU A 99 0.03 6.56 -5.61
N PRO A 100 -0.51 5.69 -6.49
CA PRO A 100 -0.14 5.62 -7.91
C PRO A 100 -0.38 6.91 -8.70
N VAL A 101 -1.32 7.75 -8.25
CA VAL A 101 -1.64 9.05 -8.86
C VAL A 101 -0.46 10.02 -8.95
N TYR A 102 0.56 9.86 -8.10
CA TYR A 102 1.77 10.69 -8.16
C TYR A 102 2.82 10.20 -9.15
N HIS A 103 2.62 8.99 -9.70
CA HIS A 103 3.49 8.39 -10.72
C HIS A 103 2.65 7.84 -11.89
N PRO A 104 1.82 8.67 -12.55
CA PRO A 104 1.00 8.23 -13.67
C PRO A 104 1.84 7.74 -14.86
N GLU A 105 3.11 8.13 -14.96
CA GLU A 105 4.07 7.63 -15.94
C GLU A 105 4.46 6.15 -15.70
N LEU A 106 4.35 5.69 -14.45
CA LEU A 106 4.66 4.31 -14.07
C LEU A 106 3.41 3.44 -13.95
N PHE A 107 2.31 4.03 -13.48
CA PHE A 107 1.05 3.35 -13.17
C PHE A 107 -0.18 4.06 -13.78
N PRO A 108 -0.22 4.27 -15.11
CA PRO A 108 -1.26 5.07 -15.75
C PRO A 108 -2.69 4.54 -15.51
N PHE A 109 -2.89 3.23 -15.48
CA PHE A 109 -4.21 2.62 -15.30
C PHE A 109 -4.67 2.68 -13.85
N MET A 110 -3.80 2.35 -12.89
CA MET A 110 -4.15 2.48 -11.47
C MET A 110 -4.32 3.94 -11.06
N ALA A 111 -3.48 4.85 -11.58
CA ALA A 111 -3.63 6.29 -11.37
C ALA A 111 -4.99 6.77 -11.89
N ALA A 112 -5.36 6.41 -13.13
CA ALA A 112 -6.66 6.75 -13.69
C ALA A 112 -7.82 6.17 -12.85
N ASN A 113 -7.71 4.92 -12.39
CA ASN A 113 -8.73 4.32 -11.53
C ASN A 113 -8.92 5.09 -10.21
N MET A 114 -7.82 5.45 -9.56
CA MET A 114 -7.82 6.23 -8.33
C MET A 114 -8.40 7.65 -8.55
N GLU A 115 -8.09 8.29 -9.67
CA GLU A 115 -8.60 9.63 -9.98
C GLU A 115 -10.08 9.62 -10.39
N CYS A 116 -10.53 8.54 -11.02
CA CYS A 116 -11.94 8.34 -11.33
C CYS A 116 -12.79 8.15 -10.07
N LEU A 117 -12.22 7.97 -8.86
CA LEU A 117 -12.97 7.80 -7.60
C LEU A 117 -14.13 8.82 -7.44
N ILE A 118 -13.90 10.07 -7.86
CA ILE A 118 -14.89 11.15 -7.80
C ILE A 118 -16.12 10.92 -8.71
N LEU A 119 -15.99 10.09 -9.75
CA LEU A 119 -17.05 9.77 -10.71
C LEU A 119 -17.96 8.63 -10.24
N TRP A 120 -17.56 7.85 -9.22
CA TRP A 120 -18.28 6.63 -8.82
C TRP A 120 -19.42 6.85 -7.82
N GLY A 121 -19.96 8.07 -7.72
CA GLY A 121 -21.15 8.36 -6.89
C GLY A 121 -20.92 8.32 -5.38
N GLY A 122 -19.68 8.13 -4.92
CA GLY A 122 -19.27 8.32 -3.53
C GLY A 122 -19.42 7.12 -2.60
N GLU A 123 -19.87 5.96 -3.07
CA GLU A 123 -19.81 4.73 -2.27
C GLU A 123 -18.43 4.08 -2.30
N ILE A 124 -17.98 3.61 -1.14
CA ILE A 124 -16.70 2.88 -1.02
C ILE A 124 -16.81 1.55 -1.77
N GLY A 125 -15.78 1.24 -2.57
CA GLY A 125 -15.62 -0.03 -3.27
C GLY A 125 -16.11 0.00 -4.73
N GLN A 126 -16.66 1.12 -5.19
CA GLN A 126 -17.22 1.22 -6.54
C GLN A 126 -16.17 1.20 -7.64
N GLY A 127 -14.95 1.69 -7.41
CA GLY A 127 -13.82 1.57 -8.34
C GLY A 127 -13.07 0.23 -8.25
N ILE A 128 -13.31 -0.58 -7.21
CA ILE A 128 -12.64 -1.87 -7.02
C ILE A 128 -13.06 -2.88 -8.08
N LYS A 129 -14.37 -3.04 -8.30
CA LYS A 129 -14.90 -4.00 -9.28
C LYS A 129 -14.48 -3.65 -10.72
N PRO A 130 -14.63 -2.40 -11.20
CA PRO A 130 -14.15 -1.97 -12.50
C PRO A 130 -12.66 -2.23 -12.70
N TYR A 131 -11.80 -1.85 -11.74
CA TYR A 131 -10.37 -2.05 -11.89
C TYR A 131 -9.98 -3.54 -11.91
N ARG A 132 -10.63 -4.38 -11.09
CA ARG A 132 -10.44 -5.84 -11.16
C ARG A 132 -10.81 -6.38 -12.53
N LYS A 133 -11.98 -6.00 -13.05
CA LYS A 133 -12.44 -6.38 -14.39
C LYS A 133 -11.44 -5.94 -15.46
N LEU A 134 -10.94 -4.71 -15.40
CA LEU A 134 -9.91 -4.21 -16.33
C LEU A 134 -8.62 -5.06 -16.26
N ARG A 135 -8.17 -5.46 -15.08
CA ARG A 135 -7.00 -6.37 -14.94
C ARG A 135 -7.28 -7.79 -15.45
N GLU A 136 -8.53 -8.25 -15.39
CA GLU A 136 -8.93 -9.56 -15.92
C GLU A 136 -8.98 -9.54 -17.46
N GLU A 137 -9.49 -8.46 -18.06
CA GLU A 137 -9.69 -8.37 -19.51
C GLU A 137 -8.45 -7.89 -20.26
N PHE A 138 -7.65 -7.01 -19.67
CA PHE A 138 -6.54 -6.32 -20.35
C PHE A 138 -5.17 -6.68 -19.73
N PRO A 139 -4.32 -7.44 -20.45
CA PRO A 139 -2.98 -7.81 -19.98
C PRO A 139 -2.10 -6.61 -19.63
N GLU A 140 -2.28 -5.48 -20.31
CA GLU A 140 -1.53 -4.24 -20.09
C GLU A 140 -1.81 -3.64 -18.71
N VAL A 141 -3.07 -3.72 -18.25
CA VAL A 141 -3.50 -3.30 -16.92
C VAL A 141 -3.01 -4.30 -15.88
N ARG A 142 -3.07 -5.60 -16.20
CA ARG A 142 -2.60 -6.66 -15.30
C ARG A 142 -1.12 -6.55 -14.99
N GLY A 143 -0.30 -6.37 -16.04
CA GLY A 143 1.16 -6.33 -15.98
C GLY A 143 1.76 -4.97 -15.63
N GLU A 144 0.94 -3.96 -15.33
CA GLU A 144 1.38 -2.60 -15.00
C GLU A 144 2.44 -2.57 -13.90
N PHE A 145 2.21 -3.28 -12.80
CA PHE A 145 3.16 -3.36 -11.67
C PHE A 145 4.37 -4.23 -12.00
N GLU A 146 4.19 -5.30 -12.77
CA GLU A 146 5.27 -6.23 -13.14
C GLU A 146 6.33 -5.54 -14.02
N LYS A 147 5.91 -4.63 -14.90
CA LYS A 147 6.81 -3.76 -15.68
C LYS A 147 7.73 -2.91 -14.80
N GLN A 148 7.34 -2.66 -13.55
CA GLN A 148 8.11 -1.90 -12.58
C GLN A 148 8.91 -2.78 -11.61
N ASN A 149 9.04 -4.08 -11.89
CA ASN A 149 9.59 -5.10 -10.99
C ASN A 149 8.82 -5.21 -9.66
N GLN A 150 7.49 -5.10 -9.71
CA GLN A 150 6.61 -5.10 -8.54
C GLN A 150 5.42 -6.03 -8.73
N ARG A 151 4.78 -6.42 -7.62
CA ARG A 151 3.52 -7.16 -7.63
C ARG A 151 2.48 -6.39 -6.82
N LEU A 152 1.31 -6.19 -7.41
CA LEU A 152 0.16 -5.63 -6.69
C LEU A 152 -0.40 -6.69 -5.73
N LEU A 153 -0.23 -6.46 -4.43
CA LEU A 153 -0.74 -7.38 -3.39
C LEU A 153 -2.19 -7.07 -3.00
N ALA A 154 -2.48 -5.79 -2.82
CA ALA A 154 -3.79 -5.28 -2.48
C ALA A 154 -3.91 -3.83 -2.94
N PHE A 155 -5.13 -3.37 -3.10
CA PHE A 155 -5.46 -1.96 -3.26
C PHE A 155 -6.79 -1.69 -2.56
N TRP A 156 -6.99 -0.45 -2.17
CA TRP A 156 -8.18 0.00 -1.46
C TRP A 156 -8.56 1.38 -1.94
N GLU A 157 -9.73 1.83 -1.50
CA GLU A 157 -10.28 3.13 -1.85
C GLU A 157 -10.31 4.05 -0.65
N TYR A 158 -10.28 5.34 -0.94
CA TYR A 158 -10.63 6.35 0.04
C TYR A 158 -12.15 6.37 0.23
N ALA A 159 -12.58 6.85 1.39
CA ALA A 159 -13.96 7.27 1.57
C ALA A 159 -14.35 8.34 0.53
N ARG A 160 -15.66 8.57 0.40
CA ARG A 160 -16.23 9.66 -0.39
C ARG A 160 -15.39 10.94 -0.25
N MET A 161 -15.03 11.51 -1.40
CA MET A 161 -14.32 12.76 -1.49
C MET A 161 -15.30 13.85 -1.91
N ASP A 162 -15.30 14.96 -1.21
CA ASP A 162 -16.12 16.13 -1.51
C ASP A 162 -15.20 17.36 -1.69
N VAL A 163 -15.74 18.42 -2.27
CA VAL A 163 -15.04 19.70 -2.38
C VAL A 163 -15.16 20.42 -1.04
N ILE A 164 -14.03 20.72 -0.42
CA ILE A 164 -13.92 21.56 0.76
C ILE A 164 -13.28 22.89 0.34
N SER A 165 -13.87 24.01 0.74
CA SER A 165 -13.49 25.33 0.23
C SER A 165 -13.47 26.43 1.28
N LYS A 166 -12.80 27.54 0.96
CA LYS A 166 -12.77 28.78 1.76
C LYS A 166 -14.08 29.57 1.72
N LYS A 167 -14.81 29.47 0.61
CA LYS A 167 -16.10 30.12 0.39
C LYS A 167 -17.12 29.08 -0.08
N PRO A 168 -18.42 29.24 0.21
CA PRO A 168 -19.44 28.29 -0.26
C PRO A 168 -19.42 28.15 -1.78
N ILE A 169 -19.55 26.92 -2.27
CA ILE A 169 -19.69 26.60 -3.70
C ILE A 169 -20.99 25.79 -3.82
N LYS A 170 -22.05 26.41 -4.32
CA LYS A 170 -23.39 25.79 -4.40
C LYS A 170 -23.70 25.23 -5.78
N GLY A 171 -22.85 25.47 -6.76
CA GLY A 171 -22.98 24.95 -8.11
C GLY A 171 -21.82 25.36 -9.02
N LEU A 172 -21.91 24.97 -10.29
CA LEU A 172 -20.84 25.21 -11.29
C LEU A 172 -20.57 26.69 -11.58
N ALA A 173 -21.54 27.58 -11.33
CA ALA A 173 -21.33 29.02 -11.45
C ALA A 173 -20.35 29.55 -10.39
N ASP A 174 -20.44 29.04 -9.16
CA ASP A 174 -19.55 29.43 -8.06
C ASP A 174 -18.15 28.83 -8.20
N ALA A 175 -17.99 27.78 -9.01
CA ALA A 175 -16.70 27.14 -9.30
C ALA A 175 -15.81 27.97 -10.23
N GLN A 176 -16.38 28.89 -11.01
CA GLN A 176 -15.66 29.64 -12.03
C GLN A 176 -14.52 30.46 -11.41
N GLY A 177 -13.28 30.17 -11.83
CA GLY A 177 -12.10 30.88 -11.34
C GLY A 177 -11.62 30.48 -9.95
N VAL A 178 -12.28 29.53 -9.28
CA VAL A 178 -11.84 29.01 -7.98
C VAL A 178 -10.60 28.15 -8.18
N LYS A 179 -9.52 28.47 -7.47
CA LYS A 179 -8.27 27.69 -7.53
C LYS A 179 -8.43 26.40 -6.72
N MET A 180 -8.48 25.27 -7.41
CA MET A 180 -8.74 23.95 -6.82
C MET A 180 -7.46 23.14 -6.74
N ARG A 181 -7.08 22.68 -5.55
CA ARG A 181 -6.02 21.68 -5.44
C ARG A 181 -6.48 20.37 -6.07
N SER A 182 -5.68 19.84 -6.96
CA SER A 182 -5.88 18.53 -7.59
C SER A 182 -4.74 17.57 -7.23
N ALA A 183 -5.07 16.30 -7.01
CA ALA A 183 -4.10 15.27 -6.69
C ALA A 183 -3.45 14.63 -7.94
N GLY A 184 -4.01 14.83 -9.13
CA GLY A 184 -3.56 14.19 -10.37
C GLY A 184 -4.08 14.84 -11.65
N MET A 185 -3.71 14.30 -12.80
CA MET A 185 -3.99 14.91 -14.10
C MET A 185 -5.44 14.73 -14.56
N VAL A 186 -6.04 13.56 -14.30
CA VAL A 186 -7.43 13.26 -14.69
C VAL A 186 -8.40 14.13 -13.88
N LEU A 187 -8.22 14.22 -12.56
CA LEU A 187 -8.96 15.12 -11.67
C LEU A 187 -8.78 16.57 -12.09
N SER A 188 -7.57 16.98 -12.50
CA SER A 188 -7.34 18.35 -12.98
C SER A 188 -8.17 18.65 -14.23
N LYS A 189 -8.30 17.69 -15.16
CA LYS A 189 -9.17 17.84 -16.35
C LYS A 189 -10.66 17.90 -15.96
N ILE A 190 -11.10 17.07 -15.02
CA ILE A 190 -12.48 17.08 -14.51
C ILE A 190 -12.80 18.44 -13.87
N PHE A 191 -11.94 18.94 -12.98
CA PHE A 191 -12.13 20.24 -12.34
C PHE A 191 -12.11 21.41 -13.32
N LYS A 192 -11.20 21.38 -14.29
CA LYS A 192 -11.17 22.39 -15.36
C LYS A 192 -12.46 22.39 -16.17
N ALA A 193 -13.00 21.21 -16.51
CA ALA A 193 -14.29 21.10 -17.19
C ALA A 193 -15.46 21.61 -16.35
N ALA A 194 -15.35 21.51 -15.02
CA ALA A 194 -16.33 22.06 -14.07
C ALA A 194 -16.14 23.56 -13.76
N GLY A 195 -15.16 24.25 -14.37
CA GLY A 195 -14.93 25.70 -14.23
C GLY A 195 -13.87 26.12 -13.22
N PHE A 196 -13.32 25.17 -12.46
CA PHE A 196 -12.22 25.44 -11.53
C PHE A 196 -10.90 25.70 -12.26
N ILE A 197 -9.96 26.36 -11.57
CA ILE A 197 -8.56 26.49 -11.97
C ILE A 197 -7.75 25.44 -11.18
N PRO A 198 -7.45 24.26 -11.74
CA PRO A 198 -6.73 23.22 -11.00
C PRO A 198 -5.26 23.60 -10.76
N VAL A 199 -4.77 23.34 -9.55
CA VAL A 199 -3.35 23.42 -9.17
C VAL A 199 -2.92 22.07 -8.62
N THR A 200 -2.03 21.38 -9.32
CA THR A 200 -1.60 20.02 -8.96
C THR A 200 -0.52 20.06 -7.89
N MET A 201 -0.74 19.36 -6.78
CA MET A 201 0.26 19.19 -5.71
C MET A 201 -0.08 17.99 -4.80
N PRO A 202 0.91 17.41 -4.10
CA PRO A 202 0.69 16.39 -3.08
C PRO A 202 -0.20 16.88 -1.92
N SER A 203 -0.89 15.96 -1.26
CA SER A 203 -1.78 16.30 -0.12
C SER A 203 -1.00 16.91 1.05
N THR A 204 0.29 16.60 1.19
CA THR A 204 1.14 17.16 2.25
C THR A 204 1.36 18.66 2.13
N GLU A 205 1.23 19.24 0.93
CA GLU A 205 1.45 20.67 0.67
C GLU A 205 0.14 21.48 0.66
N ALA A 206 -1.02 20.80 0.62
CA ALA A 206 -2.31 21.43 0.44
C ALA A 206 -2.72 22.37 1.58
N TYR A 207 -2.28 22.10 2.82
CA TYR A 207 -2.58 22.99 3.95
C TYR A 207 -1.90 24.36 3.75
N ASP A 208 -0.60 24.37 3.49
CA ASP A 208 0.17 25.60 3.31
C ASP A 208 -0.29 26.35 2.05
N ALA A 209 -0.58 25.61 0.97
CA ALA A 209 -1.13 26.19 -0.25
C ALA A 209 -2.50 26.86 -0.03
N ALA A 210 -3.38 26.23 0.76
CA ALA A 210 -4.66 26.83 1.12
C ALA A 210 -4.45 28.03 2.07
N SER A 211 -3.64 27.88 3.12
CA SER A 211 -3.33 28.95 4.07
C SER A 211 -2.76 30.20 3.38
N GLY A 212 -1.77 30.01 2.51
CA GLY A 212 -1.10 31.07 1.74
C GLY A 212 -1.91 31.60 0.55
N GLY A 213 -3.10 31.05 0.28
CA GLY A 213 -3.97 31.53 -0.80
C GLY A 213 -3.55 31.13 -2.20
N VAL A 214 -2.67 30.14 -2.35
CA VAL A 214 -2.36 29.51 -3.64
C VAL A 214 -3.60 28.80 -4.18
N VAL A 215 -4.32 28.09 -3.32
CA VAL A 215 -5.60 27.44 -3.62
C VAL A 215 -6.72 27.91 -2.68
N ASP A 216 -7.95 27.80 -3.15
CA ASP A 216 -9.18 28.23 -2.47
C ASP A 216 -10.12 27.06 -2.14
N ALA A 217 -9.90 25.91 -2.78
CA ALA A 217 -10.64 24.68 -2.58
C ALA A 217 -9.73 23.45 -2.69
N LEU A 218 -10.12 22.37 -2.03
CA LEU A 218 -9.44 21.08 -1.97
C LEU A 218 -10.46 19.97 -2.22
N LEU A 219 -10.05 18.88 -2.87
CA LEU A 219 -10.81 17.63 -2.88
C LEU A 219 -10.37 16.77 -1.68
N ALA A 220 -11.29 16.41 -0.79
CA ALA A 220 -10.96 15.70 0.43
C ALA A 220 -12.09 14.80 0.95
N SER A 221 -11.72 13.72 1.64
CA SER A 221 -12.63 12.98 2.50
C SER A 221 -12.57 13.54 3.93
N PRO A 222 -13.61 13.33 4.77
CA PRO A 222 -13.59 13.78 6.17
C PRO A 222 -12.35 13.30 6.95
N GLU A 223 -11.92 12.06 6.73
CA GLU A 223 -10.69 11.51 7.34
C GLU A 223 -9.44 12.30 6.91
N THR A 224 -9.32 12.61 5.62
CA THR A 224 -8.19 13.38 5.08
C THR A 224 -8.19 14.81 5.63
N THR A 225 -9.36 15.45 5.61
CA THR A 225 -9.55 16.81 6.13
C THR A 225 -9.16 16.91 7.61
N TYR A 226 -9.55 15.93 8.43
CA TYR A 226 -9.15 15.88 9.84
C TYR A 226 -7.64 15.67 10.00
N LYS A 227 -7.09 14.65 9.31
CA LYS A 227 -5.67 14.27 9.41
C LYS A 227 -4.71 15.40 9.06
N PHE A 228 -5.01 16.15 8.01
CA PHE A 228 -4.18 17.28 7.55
C PHE A 228 -4.64 18.64 8.08
N LYS A 229 -5.62 18.65 8.99
CA LYS A 229 -6.19 19.88 9.57
C LYS A 229 -6.70 20.88 8.53
N TRP A 230 -7.14 20.41 7.36
CA TRP A 230 -7.62 21.29 6.30
C TRP A 230 -8.90 22.06 6.70
N TYR A 231 -9.62 21.58 7.72
CA TYR A 231 -10.77 22.27 8.31
C TYR A 231 -10.41 23.65 8.91
N GLU A 232 -9.14 23.92 9.22
CA GLU A 232 -8.71 25.22 9.76
C GLU A 232 -8.68 26.30 8.67
N VAL A 233 -8.39 25.90 7.42
CA VAL A 233 -8.16 26.80 6.28
C VAL A 233 -9.30 26.78 5.25
N CYS A 234 -10.06 25.70 5.16
CA CYS A 234 -11.25 25.58 4.33
C CYS A 234 -12.41 25.08 5.21
N LYS A 235 -13.54 25.81 5.22
CA LYS A 235 -14.60 25.63 6.24
C LYS A 235 -15.94 25.20 5.66
N HIS A 236 -16.05 25.18 4.33
CA HIS A 236 -17.28 24.85 3.63
C HIS A 236 -17.12 23.49 2.93
N TRP A 237 -18.18 22.70 2.95
CA TRP A 237 -18.33 21.41 2.27
C TRP A 237 -19.48 21.51 1.26
#